data_AF-A0A1F5SAB7-F1
#
_entry.id   AF-A0A1F5SAB7-F1
#
_cell.length_a   1.000
_cell.length_b   1.000
_cell.length_c   1.000
_cell.angle_alpha   90.00
_cell.angle_beta   90.00
_cell.angle_gamma   90.00
#
_symmetry.space_group_name_H-M   'P 1'
#
loop_
_entity.id
_entity.type
_entity.pdbx_description
1 polymer ?
#
loop_
_entity_poly.entity_id
_entity_poly.type
_entity_poly.pdbx_seq_one_letter_code
_entity_poly.pdbx_strand_id
1 'polypeptide(L)'
;MPELQRTSNGVKEIKNINKKSLARITALIYGLVGFFIALAVAISTMANIMMQKDFQGSVILVTLFNVGAGLLIGVLTALLTAALGWIMGYLEAIIYNWFAGKVGGVKVEFLEAGEIAKEETKIQHYFKF
;
A
#
# COMPACT_ATOMS: atom_id res chain seq x y z
N MET A 1 -17.22 47.36 3.40
CA MET A 1 -17.56 46.05 4.01
C MET A 1 -17.08 44.98 3.05
N PRO A 2 -16.07 44.16 3.38
CA PRO A 2 -15.62 43.09 2.51
C PRO A 2 -16.59 41.92 2.60
N GLU A 3 -17.16 41.52 1.46
CA GLU A 3 -17.90 40.27 1.31
C GLU A 3 -17.01 39.09 1.71
N LEU A 4 -17.39 38.38 2.77
CA LEU A 4 -16.85 37.07 3.11
C LEU A 4 -17.23 36.11 1.96
N GLN A 5 -16.26 35.87 1.06
CA GLN A 5 -16.34 34.80 0.08
C GLN A 5 -16.67 33.49 0.81
N ARG A 6 -17.86 32.93 0.51
CA ARG A 6 -18.26 31.60 0.95
C ARG A 6 -17.19 30.60 0.51
N THR A 7 -16.45 30.03 1.46
CA THR A 7 -15.60 28.87 1.25
C THR A 7 -16.50 27.71 0.86
N SER A 8 -16.47 27.34 -0.42
CA SER A 8 -17.23 26.22 -0.97
C SER A 8 -16.47 24.92 -0.68
N ASN A 9 -16.38 24.53 0.60
CA ASN A 9 -15.84 23.23 0.97
C ASN A 9 -16.80 22.15 0.45
N GLY A 10 -16.40 21.42 -0.59
CA GLY A 10 -17.20 20.34 -1.15
C GLY A 10 -17.11 19.09 -0.28
N VAL A 11 -18.12 18.85 0.56
CA VAL A 11 -18.25 17.58 1.30
C VAL A 11 -18.80 16.52 0.34
N LYS A 12 -18.03 15.46 0.07
CA LYS A 12 -18.47 14.32 -0.74
C LYS A 12 -18.55 13.06 0.11
N GLU A 13 -19.66 12.32 -0.01
CA GLU A 13 -19.83 11.05 0.68
C GLU A 13 -19.53 9.86 -0.24
N ILE A 14 -18.63 8.98 0.19
CA ILE A 14 -18.32 7.72 -0.47
C ILE A 14 -19.22 6.64 0.13
N LYS A 15 -20.27 6.25 -0.61
CA LYS A 15 -21.18 5.15 -0.20
C LYS A 15 -20.86 3.81 -0.84
N ASN A 16 -20.04 3.82 -1.90
CA ASN A 16 -19.75 2.62 -2.67
C ASN A 16 -18.28 2.62 -3.12
N ILE A 17 -17.57 1.55 -2.80
CA ILE A 17 -16.24 1.25 -3.30
C ILE A 17 -16.38 0.23 -4.43
N ASN A 18 -15.70 0.50 -5.54
CA ASN A 18 -15.62 -0.43 -6.66
C ASN A 18 -14.85 -1.69 -6.25
N LYS A 19 -15.56 -2.82 -6.17
CA LYS A 19 -15.01 -4.12 -5.72
C LYS A 19 -13.80 -4.57 -6.53
N LYS A 20 -13.84 -4.42 -7.87
CA LYS A 20 -12.74 -4.84 -8.75
C LYS A 20 -11.51 -3.95 -8.56
N SER A 21 -11.73 -2.64 -8.35
CA SER A 21 -10.64 -1.70 -8.10
C SER A 21 -9.96 -1.98 -6.77
N LEU A 22 -10.72 -2.14 -5.67
CA LEU A 22 -10.14 -2.46 -4.37
C LEU A 22 -9.41 -3.80 -4.37
N ALA A 23 -9.99 -4.83 -4.99
CA ALA A 23 -9.35 -6.14 -5.16
C ALA A 23 -8.02 -6.06 -5.94
N ARG A 24 -7.91 -5.23 -6.97
CA ARG A 24 -6.63 -5.05 -7.71
C ARG A 24 -5.57 -4.34 -6.88
N ILE A 25 -5.96 -3.30 -6.13
CA ILE A 25 -5.03 -2.53 -5.28
C ILE A 25 -4.51 -3.42 -4.14
N THR A 26 -5.40 -4.15 -3.47
CA THR A 26 -5.06 -5.09 -2.40
C THR A 26 -4.22 -6.26 -2.94
N ALA A 27 -4.55 -6.82 -4.09
CA ALA A 27 -3.74 -7.85 -4.75
C ALA A 27 -2.31 -7.36 -5.01
N LEU A 28 -2.15 -6.12 -5.51
CA LEU A 28 -0.82 -5.54 -5.74
C LEU A 28 -0.05 -5.37 -4.44
N ILE A 29 -0.68 -4.83 -3.40
CA ILE A 29 -0.06 -4.63 -2.07
C ILE A 29 0.40 -5.97 -1.49
N TYR A 30 -0.50 -6.96 -1.42
CA TYR A 30 -0.19 -8.27 -0.85
C TYR A 30 0.82 -9.05 -1.70
N GLY A 31 0.78 -8.89 -3.02
CA GLY A 31 1.79 -9.46 -3.92
C GLY A 31 3.19 -8.93 -3.63
N LEU A 32 3.32 -7.61 -3.50
CA LEU A 32 4.59 -6.97 -3.15
C LEU A 32 5.07 -7.40 -1.75
N VAL A 33 4.17 -7.40 -0.76
CA VAL A 33 4.50 -7.86 0.60
C VAL A 33 4.99 -9.32 0.58
N GLY A 34 4.28 -10.21 -0.11
CA GLY A 34 4.67 -11.62 -0.25
C GLY A 34 6.03 -11.79 -0.93
N PHE A 35 6.29 -11.03 -1.99
CA PHE A 35 7.58 -11.01 -2.67
C PHE A 35 8.73 -10.64 -1.73
N PHE A 36 8.58 -9.52 -1.00
CA PHE A 36 9.63 -9.02 -0.10
C PHE A 36 9.87 -9.94 1.10
N ILE A 37 8.81 -10.56 1.65
CA ILE A 37 8.95 -11.56 2.71
C ILE A 37 9.75 -12.76 2.20
N ALA A 38 9.38 -13.31 1.04
CA ALA A 38 10.09 -14.44 0.46
C ALA A 38 11.57 -14.11 0.15
N LEU A 39 11.84 -12.91 -0.36
CA LEU A 39 13.19 -12.43 -0.60
C LEU A 39 14.00 -12.32 0.71
N ALA A 40 13.40 -11.77 1.76
CA ALA A 40 14.04 -11.66 3.08
C ALA A 40 14.36 -13.06 3.66
N VAL A 41 13.45 -14.02 3.53
CA VAL A 41 13.66 -15.41 3.95
C VAL A 41 14.79 -16.06 3.15
N ALA A 42 14.85 -15.85 1.83
CA ALA A 42 15.92 -16.39 0.99
C ALA A 42 17.30 -15.83 1.40
N ILE A 43 17.40 -14.52 1.64
CA ILE A 43 18.63 -13.87 2.11
C ILE A 43 19.03 -14.40 3.50
N SER A 44 18.07 -14.50 4.43
CA SER A 44 18.32 -15.02 5.78
C SER A 44 18.80 -16.48 5.74
N THR A 45 18.19 -17.32 4.92
CA THR A 45 18.58 -18.71 4.74
C THR A 45 20.01 -18.82 4.19
N MET A 46 20.34 -18.01 3.19
CA MET A 46 21.70 -17.94 2.63
C MET A 46 22.73 -17.53 3.69
N ALA A 47 22.45 -16.47 4.46
CA ALA A 47 23.33 -16.00 5.53
C ALA A 47 23.55 -17.09 6.58
N ASN A 48 22.49 -17.79 6.99
CA ASN A 48 22.57 -18.90 7.94
C ASN A 48 23.46 -20.04 7.43
N ILE A 49 23.39 -20.38 6.13
CA ILE A 49 24.25 -21.41 5.53
C ILE A 49 25.72 -20.97 5.55
N MET A 50 26.02 -19.74 5.16
CA MET A 50 27.40 -19.22 5.08
C MET A 50 28.08 -19.03 6.44
N MET A 51 27.29 -18.83 7.51
CA MET A 51 27.81 -18.66 8.87
C MET A 51 28.08 -20.00 9.59
N GLN A 52 27.75 -21.14 8.99
CA GLN A 52 28.07 -22.45 9.58
C GLN A 52 29.57 -22.68 9.58
N LYS A 53 30.12 -23.11 10.74
CA LYS A 53 31.56 -23.33 10.92
C LYS A 53 32.16 -24.36 9.97
N ASP A 54 31.34 -25.32 9.52
CA ASP A 54 31.76 -26.41 8.63
C ASP A 54 31.36 -26.16 7.17
N PHE A 55 31.07 -24.91 6.79
CA PHE A 55 30.73 -24.58 5.41
C PHE A 55 31.94 -24.80 4.49
N GLN A 56 31.91 -25.89 3.72
CA GLN A 56 32.93 -26.23 2.71
C GLN A 56 32.49 -25.88 1.27
N GLY A 57 31.34 -25.20 1.11
CA GLY A 57 30.78 -24.85 -0.19
C GLY A 57 31.45 -23.64 -0.85
N SER A 58 31.27 -23.50 -2.16
CA SER A 58 31.63 -22.25 -2.85
C SER A 58 30.63 -21.15 -2.53
N VAL A 59 31.10 -20.06 -1.93
CA VAL A 59 30.28 -18.87 -1.62
C VAL A 59 29.58 -18.35 -2.88
N ILE A 60 30.30 -18.27 -4.00
CA ILE A 60 29.76 -17.76 -5.27
C ILE A 60 28.62 -18.65 -5.77
N LEU A 61 28.81 -19.98 -5.75
CA LEU A 61 27.81 -20.92 -6.25
C LEU A 61 26.55 -20.91 -5.37
N VAL A 62 26.73 -20.89 -4.05
CA VAL A 62 25.63 -20.84 -3.08
C VAL A 62 24.86 -19.53 -3.21
N THR A 63 25.53 -18.40 -3.41
CA THR A 63 24.85 -17.11 -3.65
C THR A 63 24.03 -17.15 -4.94
N LEU A 64 24.61 -17.56 -6.07
CA LEU A 64 23.92 -17.61 -7.35
C LEU A 64 22.67 -18.51 -7.30
N PHE A 65 22.80 -19.70 -6.71
CA PHE A 65 21.70 -20.63 -6.59
C PHE A 65 20.59 -20.09 -5.66
N ASN A 66 20.96 -19.52 -4.50
CA ASN A 66 19.98 -18.98 -3.55
C ASN A 66 19.27 -17.73 -4.09
N VAL A 67 19.96 -16.85 -4.80
CA VAL A 67 19.33 -15.69 -5.44
C VAL A 67 18.36 -16.15 -6.53
N GLY A 68 18.76 -17.10 -7.38
CA GLY A 68 17.88 -17.65 -8.42
C GLY A 68 16.64 -18.34 -7.83
N ALA A 69 16.84 -19.25 -6.86
CA ALA A 69 15.75 -19.93 -6.17
C ALA A 69 14.87 -18.95 -5.38
N GLY A 70 15.47 -17.97 -4.70
CA GLY A 70 14.79 -16.94 -3.93
C GLY A 70 13.93 -16.03 -4.79
N LEU A 71 14.38 -15.65 -5.99
CA LEU A 71 13.59 -14.89 -6.95
C LEU A 71 12.40 -15.71 -7.46
N LEU A 72 12.62 -16.99 -7.81
CA LEU A 72 11.55 -17.87 -8.27
C LEU A 72 10.48 -18.07 -7.20
N ILE A 73 10.90 -18.43 -5.98
CA ILE A 73 10.01 -18.57 -4.82
C ILE A 73 9.34 -17.24 -4.51
N GLY A 74 10.05 -16.12 -4.63
CA GLY A 74 9.53 -14.78 -4.45
C GLY A 74 8.37 -14.48 -5.40
N VAL A 75 8.54 -14.74 -6.69
CA VAL A 75 7.48 -14.55 -7.70
C VAL A 75 6.29 -15.47 -7.42
N LEU A 76 6.53 -16.75 -7.11
CA LEU A 76 5.44 -17.68 -6.79
C LEU A 76 4.66 -17.25 -5.55
N THR A 77 5.37 -16.84 -4.50
CA THR A 77 4.76 -16.34 -3.26
C THR A 77 3.98 -15.07 -3.53
N ALA A 78 4.52 -14.14 -4.31
CA ALA A 78 3.85 -12.90 -4.71
C ALA A 78 2.55 -13.17 -5.46
N LEU A 79 2.52 -14.15 -6.37
CA LEU A 79 1.31 -14.51 -7.10
C LEU A 79 0.25 -15.12 -6.17
N LEU A 80 0.66 -16.00 -5.25
CA LEU A 80 -0.23 -16.61 -4.27
C LEU A 80 -0.82 -15.56 -3.32
N THR A 81 0.02 -14.70 -2.75
CA THR A 81 -0.44 -13.63 -1.85
C THR A 81 -1.25 -12.58 -2.57
N ALA A 82 -0.93 -12.26 -3.83
CA ALA A 82 -1.76 -11.38 -4.66
C ALA A 82 -3.15 -11.97 -4.92
N ALA A 83 -3.25 -13.28 -5.19
CA ALA A 83 -4.53 -13.95 -5.36
C ALA A 83 -5.38 -13.89 -4.06
N LEU A 84 -4.77 -14.15 -2.91
CA LEU A 84 -5.43 -14.00 -1.61
C LEU A 84 -5.83 -12.54 -1.34
N GLY A 85 -4.93 -11.59 -1.59
CA GLY A 85 -5.19 -10.15 -1.46
C GLY A 85 -6.35 -9.70 -2.34
N TRP A 86 -6.44 -10.23 -3.57
CA TRP A 86 -7.57 -9.96 -4.47
C TRP A 86 -8.90 -10.42 -3.88
N ILE A 87 -8.95 -11.65 -3.37
CA ILE A 87 -10.16 -12.22 -2.73
C ILE A 87 -10.55 -11.37 -1.52
N MET A 88 -9.58 -11.05 -0.65
CA MET A 88 -9.82 -10.24 0.54
C MET A 88 -10.31 -8.84 0.20
N GLY A 89 -9.67 -8.13 -0.73
CA GLY A 89 -10.12 -6.80 -1.14
C GLY A 89 -11.48 -6.80 -1.83
N TYR A 90 -11.84 -7.89 -2.52
CA TYR A 90 -13.19 -8.04 -3.07
C TYR A 90 -14.24 -8.19 -1.95
N LEU A 91 -13.95 -9.01 -0.94
CA LEU A 91 -14.81 -9.22 0.22
C LEU A 91 -14.94 -7.95 1.07
N GLU A 92 -13.83 -7.25 1.33
CA GLU A 92 -13.81 -5.97 2.05
C GLU A 92 -14.69 -4.93 1.37
N ALA A 93 -14.64 -4.82 0.03
CA ALA A 93 -15.50 -3.90 -0.71
C ALA A 93 -16.99 -4.27 -0.57
N ILE A 94 -17.33 -5.56 -0.55
CA ILE A 94 -18.71 -6.02 -0.31
C ILE A 94 -19.16 -5.60 1.08
N ILE A 95 -18.36 -5.90 2.10
CA ILE A 95 -18.66 -5.60 3.50
C ILE A 95 -18.84 -4.10 3.67
N TYR A 96 -17.91 -3.29 3.16
CA TYR A 96 -17.99 -1.85 3.21
C TYR A 96 -19.28 -1.32 2.55
N ASN A 97 -19.59 -1.76 1.33
CA ASN A 97 -20.77 -1.29 0.60
C ASN A 97 -22.07 -1.66 1.35
N TRP A 98 -22.11 -2.82 1.98
CA TRP A 98 -23.25 -3.25 2.79
C TRP A 98 -23.44 -2.39 4.04
N PHE A 99 -22.35 -2.10 4.76
CA PHE A 99 -22.39 -1.20 5.93
C PHE A 99 -22.75 0.22 5.53
N ALA A 100 -22.09 0.78 4.51
CA ALA A 100 -22.32 2.15 4.03
C ALA A 100 -23.76 2.37 3.54
N GLY A 101 -24.41 1.32 3.00
CA GLY A 101 -25.83 1.35 2.64
C GLY A 101 -26.78 1.47 3.83
N LYS A 102 -26.34 1.10 5.05
CA LYS A 102 -27.16 1.12 6.28
C LYS A 102 -26.85 2.30 7.21
N VAL A 103 -25.57 2.60 7.41
CA VAL A 103 -25.13 3.57 8.43
C VAL A 103 -24.66 4.92 7.85
N GLY A 104 -24.63 5.03 6.52
CA GLY A 104 -23.97 6.15 5.84
C GLY A 104 -22.52 5.83 5.50
N GLY A 105 -22.02 6.48 4.45
CA GLY A 105 -20.68 6.31 3.92
C GLY A 105 -19.65 7.24 4.57
N VAL A 106 -18.41 7.15 4.09
CA VAL A 106 -17.33 8.03 4.55
C VAL A 106 -17.47 9.40 3.89
N LYS A 107 -17.56 10.46 4.69
CA LYS A 107 -17.59 11.85 4.21
C LYS A 107 -16.16 12.37 4.11
N VAL A 108 -15.80 12.87 2.93
CA VAL A 108 -14.50 13.44 2.61
C VAL A 108 -14.70 14.90 2.29
N GLU A 109 -13.96 15.76 2.99
CA GLU A 109 -13.90 17.19 2.70
C GLU A 109 -12.72 17.44 1.75
N PHE A 110 -13.00 18.13 0.65
CA PHE A 110 -11.97 18.59 -0.27
C PHE A 110 -11.78 20.09 -0.09
N LEU A 111 -10.53 20.50 0.13
CA LEU A 111 -10.11 21.89 -0.03
C LEU A 111 -9.74 22.11 -1.49
N GLU A 112 -10.20 23.21 -2.08
CA GLU A 112 -9.78 23.56 -3.43
C GLU A 112 -8.31 24.00 -3.43
N ALA A 113 -7.56 23.66 -4.48
CA ALA A 113 -6.12 23.96 -4.58
C ALA A 113 -5.80 25.47 -4.44
N GLY A 114 -6.74 26.35 -4.79
CA GLY A 114 -6.62 27.79 -4.59
C GLY A 114 -6.72 28.25 -3.12
N GLU A 115 -7.36 27.46 -2.26
CA GLU A 115 -7.48 27.72 -0.82
C GLU A 115 -6.21 27.28 -0.07
N ILE A 116 -5.60 26.16 -0.48
CA ILE A 116 -4.31 25.68 0.05
C ILE A 116 -3.22 26.74 -0.16
N ALA A 117 -3.15 27.35 -1.35
CA ALA A 117 -2.19 28.42 -1.64
C ALA A 117 -2.43 29.69 -0.79
N LYS A 118 -3.68 30.03 -0.49
CA LYS A 118 -4.01 31.16 0.40
C LYS A 118 -3.63 30.85 1.85
N GLU A 119 -3.82 29.62 2.33
CA GLU A 119 -3.42 29.18 3.67
C GLU A 119 -1.91 29.21 3.84
N GLU A 120 -1.15 28.69 2.87
CA GLU A 120 0.32 28.73 2.88
C GLU A 120 0.85 30.17 2.90
N THR A 121 0.25 31.08 2.12
CA THR A 121 0.63 32.51 2.11
C THR A 121 0.32 33.18 3.46
N LYS A 122 -0.79 32.81 4.10
CA LYS A 122 -1.17 33.31 5.43
C LYS A 122 -0.16 32.84 6.49
N ILE A 123 0.21 31.57 6.47
CA ILE A 123 1.21 31.00 7.38
C ILE A 123 2.57 31.69 7.17
N GLN A 124 3.01 31.87 5.93
CA GLN A 124 4.23 32.60 5.59
C GLN A 124 4.23 34.05 6.13
N HIS A 125 3.07 34.72 6.17
CA HIS A 125 2.96 36.06 6.74
C HIS A 125 3.11 36.06 8.28
N TYR A 126 2.71 35.00 8.98
CA TYR A 126 2.86 34.89 10.44
C TYR A 126 4.28 34.48 10.89
N PHE A 127 5.08 33.91 9.99
CA PHE A 127 6.44 33.42 10.29
C PHE A 127 7.58 34.28 9.70
N LYS A 128 7.27 35.47 9.18
CA LYS A 128 8.29 36.49 8.91
C LYS A 128 8.72 37.14 10.23
N PHE A 129 9.75 36.58 10.84
CA PHE A 129 10.59 37.26 11.83
C PHE A 129 11.74 37.96 11.12
#